data_AF-U7G439-F1
#
_entry.id   AF-U7G439-F1
#
_cell.length_a   1.000
_cell.length_b   1.000
_cell.length_c   1.000
_cell.angle_alpha   90.00
_cell.angle_beta   90.00
_cell.angle_gamma   90.00
#
_symmetry.space_group_name_H-M   'P 1'
#
loop_
_entity.id
_entity.type
_entity.pdbx_description
1 polymer ?
#
loop_
_entity_poly.entity_id
_entity_poly.type
_entity_poly.pdbx_seq_one_letter_code
_entity_poly.pdbx_strand_id
1 'polypeptide(L)'
;MIAEIPFWQRKRLDEMTSAEWESLCDGCGLCCLQKLEDEDTGEVYHTDLACRYMDLETCRCTVYSERLKKVPACTVLTPDTVNEYHWMPQTCAYRTLAEGRPLADWHPLRSGDPDSVHRAGVSVRGKVVSEGDVAEQDWEEHIIHWIL
;
A
#
# COMPACT_ATOMS: atom_id res chain seq x y z
N MET A 1 1.59 30.62 17.46
CA MET A 1 2.62 29.73 16.87
C MET A 1 2.17 29.44 15.45
N ILE A 2 2.97 29.81 14.45
CA ILE A 2 2.66 29.46 13.06
C ILE A 2 2.89 27.95 12.97
N ALA A 3 1.83 27.17 12.75
CA ALA A 3 2.00 25.75 12.49
C ALA A 3 2.85 25.62 11.22
N GLU A 4 4.03 25.00 11.33
CA GLU A 4 4.86 24.73 10.16
C GLU A 4 4.08 23.86 9.18
N ILE A 5 4.13 24.22 7.90
CA ILE A 5 3.50 23.43 6.84
C ILE A 5 4.21 22.07 6.80
N PRO A 6 3.47 20.94 6.92
CA PRO A 6 4.08 19.63 6.91
C PRO A 6 4.85 19.33 5.62
N PHE A 7 5.89 18.48 5.70
CA PHE A 7 6.77 18.22 4.55
C PHE A 7 6.01 17.70 3.32
N TRP A 8 4.99 16.86 3.51
CA TRP A 8 4.18 16.28 2.43
C TRP A 8 3.27 17.28 1.72
N GLN A 9 3.11 18.50 2.26
CA GLN A 9 2.37 19.59 1.61
C GLN A 9 3.30 20.60 0.92
N ARG A 10 4.57 20.67 1.30
CA ARG A 10 5.51 21.70 0.82
C ARG A 10 6.60 21.18 -0.12
N LYS A 11 6.90 19.87 -0.09
CA LYS A 11 7.92 19.24 -0.93
C LYS A 11 7.27 18.52 -2.10
N ARG A 12 7.94 18.53 -3.25
CA ARG A 12 7.65 17.59 -4.34
C ARG A 12 8.11 16.18 -3.94
N LEU A 13 7.52 15.15 -4.55
CA LEU A 13 7.86 13.76 -4.22
C LEU A 13 9.34 13.43 -4.43
N ASP A 14 9.95 13.98 -5.49
CA ASP A 14 11.37 13.84 -5.84
C ASP A 14 12.32 14.62 -4.90
N GLU A 15 11.80 15.52 -4.06
CA GLU A 15 12.56 16.28 -3.06
C GLU A 15 12.51 15.63 -1.66
N MET A 16 11.74 14.55 -1.51
CA MET A 16 11.64 13.83 -0.25
C MET A 16 12.88 12.99 -0.01
N THR A 17 13.38 13.03 1.22
CA THR A 17 14.36 12.05 1.69
C THR A 17 13.72 10.66 1.72
N SER A 18 14.53 9.60 1.70
CA SER A 18 14.01 8.23 1.82
C SER A 18 13.16 8.04 3.08
N ALA A 19 13.54 8.66 4.20
CA ALA A 19 12.75 8.58 5.43
C ALA A 19 11.37 9.26 5.30
N GLU A 20 11.31 10.44 4.66
CA GLU A 20 10.05 11.13 4.39
C GLU A 20 9.16 10.33 3.43
N TRP A 21 9.75 9.77 2.35
CA TRP A 21 9.04 8.92 1.39
C TRP A 21 8.46 7.67 2.06
N GLU A 22 9.26 6.95 2.83
CA GLU A 22 8.81 5.74 3.54
C GLU A 22 7.71 6.06 4.56
N SER A 23 7.74 7.25 5.19
CA SER A 23 6.72 7.68 6.13
C SER A 23 5.36 8.01 5.49
N LEU A 24 5.28 8.09 4.16
CA LEU A 24 4.01 8.23 3.45
C LEU A 24 3.20 6.93 3.49
N CYS A 25 3.81 5.76 3.71
CA CYS A 25 3.05 4.52 3.82
C CYS A 25 2.09 4.61 5.00
N ASP A 26 0.79 4.43 4.73
CA ASP A 26 -0.26 4.45 5.74
C ASP A 26 -0.36 3.13 6.52
N GLY A 27 0.25 2.05 6.01
CA GLY A 27 0.15 0.72 6.61
C GLY A 27 -1.18 0.02 6.33
N CYS A 28 -1.87 0.34 5.22
CA CYS A 28 -3.11 -0.32 4.84
C CYS A 28 -2.94 -1.79 4.42
N GLY A 29 -1.74 -2.20 3.96
CA GLY A 29 -1.43 -3.56 3.50
C GLY A 29 -1.86 -3.90 2.06
N LEU A 30 -2.51 -2.98 1.34
CA LEU A 30 -3.03 -3.22 -0.01
C LEU A 30 -1.91 -3.51 -1.05
N CYS A 31 -0.77 -2.83 -0.94
CA CYS A 31 0.38 -3.12 -1.80
C CYS A 31 1.03 -4.48 -1.49
N CYS A 32 0.74 -5.10 -0.35
CA CYS A 32 1.27 -6.41 0.06
C CYS A 32 0.40 -7.59 -0.35
N LEU A 33 -0.78 -7.35 -0.94
CA LEU A 33 -1.62 -8.42 -1.50
C LEU A 33 -1.03 -8.96 -2.79
N GLN A 34 -1.37 -10.19 -3.16
CA GLN A 34 -1.06 -10.72 -4.47
C GLN A 34 -1.92 -10.04 -5.53
N LYS A 35 -1.33 -9.91 -6.72
CA LYS A 35 -1.97 -9.32 -7.88
C LYS A 35 -1.97 -10.37 -8.98
N LEU A 36 -3.11 -10.53 -9.63
CA LEU A 36 -3.23 -11.32 -10.84
C LEU A 36 -3.34 -10.36 -12.01
N GLU A 37 -2.53 -10.57 -13.04
CA GLU A 37 -2.56 -9.78 -14.26
C GLU A 37 -3.13 -10.65 -15.38
N ASP A 38 -4.14 -10.14 -16.07
CA ASP A 38 -4.71 -10.78 -17.24
C ASP A 38 -3.76 -10.64 -18.43
N GLU A 39 -3.33 -11.77 -19.00
CA GLU A 39 -2.30 -11.82 -20.04
C GLU A 39 -2.72 -11.17 -21.36
N ASP A 40 -4.02 -11.08 -21.64
CA ASP A 40 -4.56 -10.54 -22.89
C ASP A 40 -4.79 -9.02 -22.81
N THR A 41 -5.17 -8.52 -21.64
CA THR A 41 -5.60 -7.12 -21.42
C THR A 41 -4.61 -6.29 -20.62
N GLY A 42 -3.74 -6.92 -19.83
CA GLY A 42 -2.88 -6.26 -18.84
C GLY A 42 -3.65 -5.70 -17.64
N GLU A 43 -4.91 -6.10 -17.45
CA GLU A 43 -5.71 -5.67 -16.30
C GLU A 43 -5.22 -6.37 -15.03
N VAL A 44 -5.02 -5.60 -13.97
CA VAL A 44 -4.50 -6.10 -12.70
C VAL A 44 -5.63 -6.19 -11.67
N TYR A 45 -5.86 -7.41 -11.20
CA TYR A 45 -6.85 -7.76 -10.18
C TYR A 45 -6.17 -7.88 -8.81
N HIS A 46 -6.83 -7.35 -7.79
CA HIS A 46 -6.44 -7.57 -6.40
C HIS A 46 -7.00 -8.89 -5.89
N THR A 47 -6.24 -9.57 -5.04
CA THR A 47 -6.73 -10.73 -4.27
C THR A 47 -6.76 -10.43 -2.78
N ASP A 48 -7.49 -11.23 -1.99
CA ASP A 48 -7.38 -11.19 -0.53
C ASP A 48 -6.19 -12.01 0.01
N LEU A 49 -5.24 -12.38 -0.85
CA LEU A 49 -4.05 -13.14 -0.48
C LEU A 49 -2.92 -12.21 -0.11
N ALA A 50 -2.56 -12.17 1.16
CA ALA A 50 -1.45 -11.40 1.65
C ALA A 50 -0.12 -12.14 1.44
N CYS A 51 0.94 -11.37 1.12
CA CYS A 51 2.31 -11.87 1.17
C CYS A 51 2.58 -12.61 2.48
N ARG A 52 3.22 -13.78 2.39
CA ARG A 52 3.54 -14.65 3.54
C ARG A 52 4.36 -13.98 4.66
N TYR A 53 4.98 -12.84 4.38
CA TYR A 53 5.76 -12.06 5.34
C TYR A 53 5.00 -10.86 5.90
N MET A 54 3.72 -10.70 5.58
CA MET A 54 2.86 -9.69 6.18
C MET A 54 2.32 -10.20 7.51
N ASP A 55 2.45 -9.39 8.56
CA ASP A 55 1.70 -9.57 9.79
C ASP A 55 0.24 -9.12 9.53
N LEU A 56 -0.71 -10.06 9.59
CA LEU A 56 -2.11 -9.80 9.24
C LEU A 56 -2.84 -8.91 10.26
N GLU A 57 -2.34 -8.85 11.49
CA GLU A 57 -2.86 -7.96 12.53
C GLU A 57 -2.36 -6.54 12.31
N THR A 58 -1.06 -6.33 12.11
CA THR A 58 -0.52 -4.98 11.94
C THR A 58 -0.56 -4.46 10.50
N CYS A 59 -0.86 -5.32 9.52
CA CYS A 59 -0.75 -5.06 8.08
C CYS A 59 0.63 -4.56 7.64
N ARG A 60 1.69 -4.97 8.35
CA ARG A 60 3.07 -4.56 8.08
C ARG A 60 3.92 -5.73 7.64
N CYS A 61 4.87 -5.45 6.76
CA CYS A 61 5.88 -6.42 6.36
C CYS A 61 6.85 -6.68 7.52
N THR A 62 6.97 -7.94 7.94
CA THR A 62 7.89 -8.38 9.01
C THR A 62 9.36 -8.37 8.58
N VAL A 63 9.63 -8.30 7.28
CA VAL A 63 10.98 -8.34 6.68
C VAL A 63 11.23 -7.18 5.73
N TYR A 64 10.65 -6.00 5.99
CA TYR A 64 10.59 -4.88 5.03
C TYR A 64 11.95 -4.49 4.42
N SER A 65 13.03 -4.48 5.22
CA SER A 65 14.40 -4.17 4.78
C SER A 65 15.02 -5.25 3.87
N GLU A 66 14.52 -6.47 3.94
CA GLU A 66 14.98 -7.62 3.15
C GLU A 66 13.94 -8.09 2.12
N ARG A 67 12.82 -7.37 1.96
CA ARG A 67 11.66 -7.82 1.18
C ARG A 67 12.02 -8.19 -0.25
N LEU A 68 12.89 -7.43 -0.91
CA LEU A 68 13.31 -7.72 -2.29
C LEU A 68 14.25 -8.92 -2.40
N LYS A 69 14.96 -9.29 -1.32
CA LYS A 69 15.75 -10.52 -1.28
C LYS A 69 14.86 -11.75 -1.07
N LYS A 70 13.77 -11.59 -0.32
CA LYS A 70 12.83 -12.68 0.03
C LYS A 70 11.75 -12.88 -1.03
N VAL A 71 11.29 -11.79 -1.64
CA VAL A 71 10.23 -11.71 -2.63
C VAL A 71 10.68 -10.75 -3.74
N PRO A 72 11.40 -11.24 -4.76
CA PRO A 72 11.92 -10.40 -5.84
C PRO A 72 10.85 -9.60 -6.60
N ALA A 73 9.61 -10.11 -6.63
CA ALA A 73 8.46 -9.46 -7.25
C ALA A 73 7.76 -8.42 -6.34
N CYS A 74 8.29 -8.13 -5.14
CA CYS A 74 7.66 -7.18 -4.24
C CYS A 74 7.62 -5.77 -4.84
N THR A 75 6.48 -5.10 -4.74
CA THR A 75 6.27 -3.76 -5.29
C THR A 75 7.26 -2.74 -4.69
N VAL A 76 7.93 -1.99 -5.57
CA VAL A 76 8.82 -0.88 -5.20
C VAL A 76 8.24 0.42 -5.75
N LEU A 77 7.66 1.22 -4.87
CA LEU A 77 7.15 2.54 -5.23
C LEU A 77 8.29 3.56 -5.11
N THR A 78 8.58 4.26 -6.20
CA THR A 78 9.46 5.43 -6.21
C THR A 78 8.70 6.67 -6.70
N PRO A 79 9.20 7.88 -6.44
CA PRO A 79 8.60 9.09 -7.00
C PRO A 79 8.41 9.06 -8.53
N ASP A 80 9.30 8.36 -9.24
CA ASP A 80 9.28 8.26 -10.70
C ASP A 80 8.26 7.22 -11.20
N THR A 81 8.10 6.10 -10.49
CA THR A 81 7.27 4.96 -10.95
C THR A 81 5.86 4.96 -10.38
N VAL A 82 5.56 5.77 -9.36
CA VAL A 82 4.26 5.76 -8.66
C VAL A 82 3.04 5.91 -9.58
N ASN A 83 3.19 6.66 -10.68
CA ASN A 83 2.11 6.90 -11.64
C ASN A 83 1.88 5.73 -12.60
N GLU A 84 2.79 4.77 -12.67
CA GLU A 84 2.70 3.57 -13.51
C GLU A 84 1.83 2.49 -12.85
N TYR A 85 1.66 2.53 -11.52
CA TYR A 85 0.85 1.56 -10.78
C TYR A 85 -0.64 1.91 -10.80
N HIS A 86 -1.27 1.77 -11.97
CA HIS A 86 -2.68 2.12 -12.19
C HIS A 86 -3.67 1.37 -11.27
N TRP A 87 -3.29 0.17 -10.81
CA TRP A 87 -4.09 -0.64 -9.88
C TRP A 87 -4.05 -0.16 -8.43
N MET A 88 -3.18 0.79 -8.08
CA MET A 88 -3.13 1.29 -6.71
C MET A 88 -4.44 1.99 -6.33
N PRO A 89 -4.97 1.75 -5.13
CA PRO A 89 -6.22 2.34 -4.68
C PRO A 89 -6.13 3.87 -4.65
N GLN A 90 -7.25 4.54 -4.89
CA GLN A 90 -7.28 6.01 -4.90
C GLN A 90 -6.90 6.61 -3.55
N THR A 91 -7.03 5.86 -2.47
CA THR A 91 -6.67 6.27 -1.10
C THR A 91 -5.18 6.10 -0.79
N CYS A 92 -4.40 5.42 -1.63
CA CYS A 92 -2.97 5.22 -1.39
C CYS A 92 -2.28 6.59 -1.27
N ALA A 93 -1.53 6.80 -0.18
CA ALA A 93 -0.85 8.06 0.10
C ALA A 93 0.11 8.48 -1.02
N TYR A 94 0.87 7.52 -1.56
CA TYR A 94 1.81 7.76 -2.67
C TYR A 94 1.09 8.28 -3.91
N ARG A 95 0.02 7.59 -4.34
CA ARG A 95 -0.81 8.00 -5.49
C ARG A 95 -1.50 9.34 -5.24
N THR A 96 -2.11 9.49 -4.07
CA THR A 96 -2.86 10.68 -3.67
C THR A 96 -1.99 11.92 -3.78
N LEU A 97 -0.76 11.87 -3.24
CA LEU A 97 0.17 12.99 -3.32
C LEU A 97 0.74 13.19 -4.72
N ALA A 98 0.99 12.13 -5.48
CA ALA A 98 1.43 12.24 -6.89
C ALA A 98 0.40 12.96 -7.76
N GLU A 99 -0.89 12.72 -7.49
CA GLU A 99 -2.02 13.39 -8.16
C GLU A 99 -2.35 14.78 -7.56
N GLY A 100 -1.56 15.28 -6.59
CA GLY A 100 -1.78 16.59 -5.97
C GLY A 100 -2.99 16.65 -5.02
N ARG A 101 -3.52 15.50 -4.61
CA ARG A 101 -4.62 15.40 -3.64
C ARG A 101 -4.09 15.41 -2.20
N PRO A 102 -4.86 15.90 -1.22
CA PRO A 102 -4.45 15.84 0.17
C PRO A 102 -4.58 14.42 0.74
N LEU A 103 -3.68 14.05 1.66
CA LEU A 103 -3.82 12.84 2.47
C LEU A 103 -5.16 12.85 3.22
N ALA A 104 -5.79 11.70 3.43
CA ALA A 104 -7.04 11.59 4.18
C ALA A 104 -6.88 11.92 5.67
N ASP A 105 -7.95 12.33 6.35
CA ASP A 105 -7.93 12.73 7.78
C ASP A 105 -7.43 11.59 8.70
N TRP A 106 -7.70 10.34 8.33
CA TRP A 106 -7.25 9.15 9.04
C TRP A 106 -5.80 8.76 8.73
N HIS A 107 -5.11 9.43 7.82
CA HIS A 107 -3.72 9.07 7.49
C HIS A 107 -2.80 9.31 8.70
N PRO A 108 -1.85 8.43 9.05
CA PRO A 108 -1.01 8.58 10.26
C PRO A 108 -0.26 9.90 10.37
N LEU A 109 0.24 10.44 9.25
CA LEU A 109 0.86 11.78 9.21
C LEU A 109 -0.11 12.92 9.58
N ARG A 110 -1.43 12.73 9.44
CA ARG A 110 -2.46 13.72 9.80
C ARG A 110 -3.09 13.43 11.16
N SER A 111 -3.40 12.18 11.46
CA SER A 111 -4.05 11.76 12.70
C SER A 111 -3.08 11.62 13.87
N GLY A 112 -1.79 11.40 13.60
CA GLY A 112 -0.77 11.07 14.60
C GLY A 112 -0.88 9.64 15.15
N ASP A 113 -1.81 8.83 14.64
CA ASP A 113 -2.10 7.50 15.16
C ASP A 113 -2.14 6.46 14.02
N PRO A 114 -1.21 5.50 13.97
CA PRO A 114 -1.23 4.42 12.98
C PRO A 114 -2.52 3.59 13.00
N ASP A 115 -3.18 3.42 14.15
CA ASP A 115 -4.40 2.60 14.24
C ASP A 115 -5.63 3.26 13.59
N SER A 116 -5.55 4.55 13.26
CA SER A 116 -6.63 5.25 12.57
C SER A 116 -6.92 4.69 11.18
N VAL A 117 -5.94 4.08 10.51
CA VAL A 117 -6.10 3.39 9.22
C VAL A 117 -7.02 2.18 9.36
N HIS A 118 -6.86 1.41 10.43
CA HIS A 118 -7.72 0.25 10.71
C HIS A 118 -9.13 0.68 11.12
N ARG A 119 -9.25 1.71 11.97
CA ARG A 119 -10.56 2.26 12.38
C ARG A 119 -11.34 2.88 11.22
N ALA A 120 -10.64 3.45 10.23
CA ALA A 120 -11.25 3.95 9.01
C ALA A 120 -11.70 2.83 8.05
N GLY A 121 -11.35 1.57 8.33
CA GLY A 121 -11.77 0.41 7.54
C GLY A 121 -11.05 0.26 6.20
N VAL A 122 -10.02 1.06 5.94
CA VAL A 122 -9.27 1.09 4.67
C VAL A 122 -8.13 0.06 4.63
N SER A 123 -7.74 -0.50 5.78
CA SER A 123 -6.74 -1.58 5.81
C SER A 123 -7.32 -2.94 5.43
N VAL A 124 -6.42 -3.87 5.13
CA VAL A 124 -6.70 -5.28 4.87
C VAL A 124 -6.92 -6.12 6.14
N ARG A 125 -6.69 -5.55 7.34
CA ARG A 125 -6.85 -6.25 8.64
C ARG A 125 -8.19 -6.98 8.73
N GLY A 126 -8.13 -8.28 9.03
CA GLY A 126 -9.30 -9.14 9.19
C GLY A 126 -10.06 -9.46 7.89
N LYS A 127 -9.50 -9.14 6.72
CA LYS A 127 -10.12 -9.36 5.40
C LYS A 127 -9.30 -10.27 4.47
N VAL A 128 -8.15 -10.76 4.93
CA VAL A 128 -7.14 -11.41 4.09
C VAL A 128 -6.58 -12.66 4.75
N VAL A 129 -6.09 -13.58 3.93
CA VAL A 129 -5.39 -14.80 4.34
C VAL A 129 -3.97 -14.81 3.79
N SER A 130 -3.08 -15.62 4.34
CA SER A 130 -1.73 -15.76 3.80
C SER A 130 -1.76 -16.49 2.47
N GLU A 131 -1.02 -15.99 1.47
CA GLU A 131 -0.82 -16.67 0.19
C GLU A 131 -0.26 -18.09 0.36
N GLY A 132 0.47 -18.36 1.46
CA GLY A 132 1.10 -19.65 1.70
C GLY A 132 0.12 -20.73 2.17
N ASP A 133 -1.09 -20.33 2.56
CA ASP A 133 -2.16 -21.22 3.02
C ASP A 133 -3.13 -21.59 1.88
N VAL A 134 -2.96 -20.99 0.70
CA VAL A 134 -3.81 -21.18 -0.48
C VAL A 134 -2.96 -21.67 -1.64
N ALA A 135 -3.40 -22.73 -2.31
CA ALA A 135 -2.68 -23.27 -3.44
C ALA A 135 -2.81 -22.33 -4.66
N GLU A 136 -1.73 -22.17 -5.43
CA GLU A 136 -1.66 -21.18 -6.52
C GLU A 136 -2.76 -21.33 -7.57
N GLN A 137 -3.21 -22.56 -7.87
CA GLN A 137 -4.29 -22.78 -8.82
C GLN A 137 -5.66 -22.25 -8.36
N ASP A 138 -5.81 -21.96 -7.07
CA ASP A 138 -7.05 -21.46 -6.48
C ASP A 138 -7.02 -19.93 -6.30
N TRP A 139 -5.92 -19.24 -6.67
CA TRP A 139 -5.76 -17.80 -6.43
C TRP A 139 -6.79 -16.93 -7.15
N GLU A 140 -7.34 -17.37 -8.28
CA GLU A 140 -8.41 -16.66 -9.00
C GLU A 140 -9.71 -16.59 -8.19
N GLU A 141 -10.01 -17.58 -7.34
CA GLU A 141 -11.19 -17.57 -6.47
C GLU A 141 -11.08 -16.51 -5.35
N HIS A 142 -9.88 -16.01 -5.12
CA HIS A 142 -9.55 -15.00 -4.12
C HIS A 142 -9.54 -13.57 -4.68
N ILE A 143 -9.93 -13.36 -5.96
CA ILE A 143 -10.09 -12.03 -6.53
C ILE A 143 -11.16 -11.24 -5.77
N ILE A 144 -10.82 -9.99 -5.42
CA ILE A 144 -11.68 -9.09 -4.66
C ILE A 144 -11.98 -7.80 -5.42
N HIS A 145 -13.16 -7.24 -5.14
CA HIS A 145 -13.67 -6.02 -5.80
C HIS A 145 -14.00 -4.88 -4.83
N TRP A 146 -13.63 -5.01 -3.55
CA TRP A 146 -13.91 -3.99 -2.53
C TRP A 146 -12.78 -2.96 -2.37
N ILE A 147 -11.68 -3.10 -3.11
CA ILE A 147 -10.60 -2.10 -3.19
C ILE A 147 -11.01 -1.08 -4.26
N LEU A 148 -11.14 0.18 -3.86
CA LEU A 148 -11.54 1.32 -4.70
C LEU A 148 -10.39 2.31 -4.90
#